data_AF-A0A443S0G4-F1
#
_entry.id   AF-A0A443S0G4-F1
#
_cell.length_a   1.000
_cell.length_b   1.000
_cell.length_c   1.000
_cell.angle_alpha   90.00
_cell.angle_beta   90.00
_cell.angle_gamma   90.00
#
_symmetry.space_group_name_H-M   'P 1'
#
loop_
_entity.id
_entity.type
_entity.pdbx_description
1 polymer ?
#
loop_
_entity_poly.entity_id
_entity_poly.type
_entity_poly.pdbx_seq_one_letter_code
_entity_poly.pdbx_strand_id
1 'polypeptide(L)'
;MSKWYTVESQTRGDRSRLFRTSEYFTLAIGYSPAVCIDLVQQRKWILKNRCDKPVWRIHGLFESIQSDHEKMVMERRRECRDRVWRSEDEIVLDKNQIPDGYKEVSGAISAQFQNDLYFWDHEWCVHGYFTLDKNKQRRFQRPRDYFDLALRLFRNLTIQKRFEDYLVPDNTDQFMEKWNDFTSLYKGPLVTSTKLHGETAILFLELKFCFDLQGNEFSCAEAGLQNEDISAARRFYLPASYSLFAHVVLRIILTSADEYKMKILDLLPSSALNYLHNNLKAERKHHIDAFQDQMYRETDGYGDILNAFKKVWFQQHNTEPFDCMKSIFEDAGILLYEIGDKIKKPLDYFATAINIYETYNMSHWLHDFKYGSKWDKNGMKAKLKKVYKMPEYFTLMCTKIGGKDFFQDIRICFKLDLETTFECVGEVVFNKRPKLNERRVYVCPPYFFIPNKQNLWRY
;
A
#
# COMPACT_ATOMS: atom_id res chain seq x y z
N MET A 1 -7.74 -42.28 9.00
CA MET A 1 -6.86 -42.86 10.03
C MET A 1 -6.57 -41.80 11.06
N SER A 2 -7.22 -41.95 12.20
CA SER A 2 -7.29 -41.03 13.33
C SER A 2 -6.06 -41.21 14.20
N LYS A 3 -5.26 -40.16 14.38
CA LYS A 3 -4.32 -40.06 15.51
C LYS A 3 -4.72 -38.83 16.33
N TRP A 4 -5.49 -39.12 17.37
CA TRP A 4 -5.67 -38.25 18.51
C TRP A 4 -4.31 -38.04 19.16
N TYR A 5 -3.80 -36.82 19.09
CA TYR A 5 -2.77 -36.37 20.01
C TYR A 5 -3.48 -35.92 21.28
N THR A 6 -3.59 -36.82 22.25
CA THR A 6 -3.60 -36.43 23.66
C THR A 6 -2.23 -35.80 23.95
N VAL A 7 -2.17 -34.47 23.86
CA VAL A 7 -1.06 -33.72 24.47
C VAL A 7 -1.49 -33.40 25.89
N GLU A 8 -0.72 -33.96 26.80
CA GLU A 8 -0.78 -33.82 28.24
C GLU A 8 -0.86 -32.35 28.68
N SER A 9 -1.65 -32.15 29.74
CA SER A 9 -1.88 -30.92 30.48
C SER A 9 -0.67 -30.42 31.28
N GLN A 10 0.53 -30.44 30.71
CA GLN A 10 1.73 -29.95 31.37
C GLN A 10 2.16 -28.60 30.77
N THR A 11 2.15 -27.57 31.62
CA THR A 11 2.57 -26.15 31.43
C THR A 11 1.51 -25.07 31.17
N ARG A 12 0.25 -25.23 31.58
CA ARG A 12 -0.60 -24.03 31.81
C ARG A 12 -0.25 -23.44 33.18
N GLY A 13 0.72 -22.53 33.21
CA GLY A 13 1.08 -21.75 34.41
C GLY A 13 -0.14 -21.01 34.99
N ASP A 14 -0.04 -20.60 36.26
CA ASP A 14 -1.11 -19.87 36.95
C ASP A 14 -1.54 -18.64 36.14
N ARG A 15 -2.80 -18.63 35.67
CA ARG A 15 -3.38 -17.54 34.88
C ARG A 15 -3.60 -16.28 35.71
N SER A 16 -3.58 -16.37 37.04
CA SER A 16 -3.70 -15.22 37.94
C SER A 16 -2.70 -14.13 37.59
N ARG A 17 -1.49 -14.53 37.14
CA ARG A 17 -0.41 -13.63 36.72
C ARG A 17 -0.75 -12.77 35.50
N LEU A 18 -1.74 -13.18 34.71
CA LEU A 18 -2.19 -12.44 33.53
C LEU A 18 -3.06 -11.23 33.88
N PHE A 19 -3.67 -11.23 35.06
CA PHE A 19 -4.55 -10.15 35.50
C PHE A 19 -3.77 -8.92 35.95
N ARG A 20 -4.26 -7.72 35.62
CA ARG A 20 -3.63 -6.45 35.97
C ARG A 20 -4.66 -5.41 36.40
N THR A 21 -4.37 -4.68 37.47
CA THR A 21 -5.15 -3.50 37.83
C THR A 21 -4.83 -2.36 36.87
N SER A 22 -5.88 -1.82 36.25
CA SER A 22 -5.80 -0.63 35.39
C SER A 22 -5.97 0.65 36.21
N GLU A 23 -5.07 1.59 35.97
CA GLU A 23 -5.08 2.96 36.50
C GLU A 23 -5.67 3.96 35.51
N TYR A 24 -5.60 3.64 34.22
CA TYR A 24 -6.11 4.41 33.09
C TYR A 24 -6.36 3.46 31.90
N PHE A 25 -6.94 4.01 30.84
CA PHE A 25 -7.15 3.31 29.57
C PHE A 25 -6.43 4.00 28.42
N THR A 26 -6.01 3.20 27.45
CA THR A 26 -5.48 3.68 26.17
C THR A 26 -6.38 3.20 25.04
N LEU A 27 -7.10 4.11 24.38
CA LEU A 27 -7.85 3.78 23.17
C LEU A 27 -6.92 3.89 21.97
N ALA A 28 -6.68 2.76 21.30
CA ALA A 28 -5.91 2.67 20.07
C ALA A 28 -6.84 2.66 18.86
N ILE A 29 -6.56 3.53 17.89
CA ILE A 29 -7.32 3.64 16.66
C ILE A 29 -6.39 3.59 15.44
N GLY A 30 -6.71 2.72 14.50
CA GLY A 30 -5.94 2.51 13.28
C GLY A 30 -6.51 3.28 12.09
N TYR A 31 -5.65 3.83 11.24
CA TYR A 31 -6.06 4.36 9.94
C TYR A 31 -6.08 3.23 8.91
N SER A 32 -7.28 2.82 8.47
CA SER A 32 -7.46 1.52 7.79
C SER A 32 -6.54 1.32 6.57
N PRO A 33 -6.44 2.26 5.61
CA PRO A 33 -5.55 2.11 4.46
C PRO A 33 -4.09 1.87 4.83
N ALA A 34 -3.58 2.60 5.83
CA ALA A 34 -2.19 2.51 6.25
C ALA A 34 -1.90 1.22 7.03
N VAL A 35 -2.79 0.82 7.94
CA VAL A 35 -2.68 -0.47 8.64
C VAL A 35 -2.66 -1.62 7.63
N CYS A 36 -3.45 -1.55 6.56
CA CYS A 36 -3.42 -2.56 5.51
C CYS A 36 -2.09 -2.59 4.75
N ILE A 37 -1.49 -1.43 4.45
CA ILE A 37 -0.16 -1.35 3.83
C ILE A 37 0.89 -2.02 4.72
N ASP A 38 0.91 -1.69 6.01
CA ASP A 38 1.85 -2.27 6.97
C ASP A 38 1.68 -3.78 7.13
N LEU A 39 0.44 -4.27 7.25
CA LEU A 39 0.17 -5.71 7.33
C LEU A 39 0.67 -6.45 6.09
N VAL A 40 0.46 -5.90 4.89
CA VAL A 40 0.98 -6.51 3.67
C VAL A 40 2.51 -6.43 3.62
N GLN A 41 3.13 -5.32 4.06
CA GLN A 41 4.60 -5.23 4.24
C GLN A 41 5.14 -6.33 5.14
N GLN A 42 4.39 -6.70 6.18
CA GLN A 42 4.70 -7.79 7.10
C GLN A 42 4.27 -9.18 6.58
N ARG A 43 3.88 -9.30 5.30
CA ARG A 43 3.40 -10.54 4.65
C ARG A 43 2.18 -11.15 5.31
N LYS A 44 1.26 -10.32 5.82
CA LYS A 44 -0.02 -10.74 6.37
C LYS A 44 -1.15 -10.48 5.38
N TRP A 45 -2.06 -11.43 5.26
CA TRP A 45 -3.26 -11.29 4.44
C TRP A 45 -4.22 -10.28 5.08
N ILE A 46 -4.84 -9.46 4.23
CA ILE A 46 -5.79 -8.41 4.62
C ILE A 46 -7.17 -8.67 4.00
N LEU A 47 -8.21 -8.15 4.63
CA LEU A 47 -9.57 -8.10 4.09
C LEU A 47 -9.71 -6.81 3.27
N LYS A 48 -9.53 -6.89 1.95
CA LYS A 48 -9.45 -5.70 1.04
C LYS A 48 -10.59 -4.70 1.24
N ASN A 49 -11.83 -5.19 1.39
CA ASN A 49 -13.02 -4.36 1.61
C ASN A 49 -12.97 -3.48 2.87
N ARG A 50 -12.07 -3.77 3.82
CA ARG A 50 -11.83 -2.95 5.03
C ARG A 50 -10.82 -1.84 4.80
N CYS A 51 -10.09 -1.91 3.70
CA CYS A 51 -8.95 -1.06 3.37
C CYS A 51 -9.27 -0.03 2.28
N ASP A 52 -10.44 -0.12 1.64
CA ASP A 52 -10.81 0.69 0.47
C ASP A 52 -11.29 2.13 0.83
N LYS A 53 -11.38 2.48 2.11
CA LYS A 53 -11.90 3.78 2.58
C LYS A 53 -10.97 4.45 3.60
N PRO A 54 -10.89 5.79 3.60
CA PRO A 54 -10.04 6.55 4.53
C PRO A 54 -10.73 6.71 5.88
N VAL A 55 -10.85 5.62 6.63
CA VAL A 55 -11.58 5.59 7.90
C VAL A 55 -10.68 5.20 9.06
N TRP A 56 -10.84 5.93 10.17
CA TRP A 56 -10.29 5.57 11.46
C TRP A 56 -11.16 4.51 12.12
N ARG A 57 -10.54 3.44 12.61
CA ARG A 57 -11.23 2.34 13.27
C ARG A 57 -10.64 2.10 14.65
N ILE A 58 -11.48 1.71 15.60
CA ILE A 58 -11.04 1.18 16.89
C ILE A 58 -10.26 -0.10 16.63
N HIS A 59 -8.96 -0.06 16.95
CA HIS A 59 -8.12 -1.24 17.02
C HIS A 59 -8.39 -1.98 18.33
N GLY A 60 -8.36 -1.25 19.45
CA GLY A 60 -8.69 -1.82 20.76
C GLY A 60 -8.66 -0.78 21.87
N LEU A 61 -9.20 -1.16 23.03
CA LEU A 61 -9.08 -0.41 24.28
C LEU A 61 -8.14 -1.18 25.19
N PHE A 62 -6.98 -0.62 25.50
CA PHE A 62 -5.93 -1.27 26.28
C PHE A 62 -5.97 -0.78 27.72
N GLU A 63 -5.65 -1.67 28.65
CA GLU A 63 -5.38 -1.26 30.02
C GLU A 63 -4.06 -0.49 30.14
N SER A 64 -3.78 0.05 31.34
CA SER A 64 -2.56 0.78 31.65
C SER A 64 -1.32 0.08 31.11
N ILE A 65 -0.60 0.78 30.22
CA ILE A 65 0.63 0.29 29.62
C ILE A 65 1.74 0.45 30.66
N GLN A 66 2.27 -0.69 31.11
CA GLN A 66 3.39 -0.80 32.07
C GLN A 66 4.66 -1.27 31.36
N SER A 67 5.80 -1.30 32.06
CA SER A 67 7.09 -1.67 31.49
C SER A 67 7.16 -3.10 30.93
N ASP A 68 6.31 -4.02 31.40
CA ASP A 68 6.20 -5.39 30.90
C ASP A 68 4.98 -5.62 29.98
N HIS A 69 4.31 -4.55 29.55
CA HIS A 69 3.04 -4.63 28.81
C HIS A 69 3.13 -5.49 27.55
N GLU A 70 4.15 -5.31 26.71
CA GLU A 70 4.29 -6.11 25.48
C GLU A 70 4.43 -7.61 25.76
N LYS A 71 5.21 -7.95 26.80
CA LYS A 71 5.36 -9.34 27.26
C LYS A 71 4.01 -9.89 27.74
N MET A 72 3.29 -9.13 28.54
CA MET A 72 1.96 -9.50 29.04
C MET A 72 0.95 -9.70 27.90
N VAL A 73 0.90 -8.78 26.94
CA VAL A 73 0.03 -8.87 25.75
C VAL A 73 0.36 -10.12 24.93
N MET A 74 1.64 -10.44 24.70
CA MET A 74 2.04 -11.66 23.99
C MET A 74 1.59 -12.93 24.71
N GLU A 75 1.72 -12.98 26.03
CA GLU A 75 1.29 -14.13 26.82
C GLU A 75 -0.24 -14.29 26.82
N ARG A 76 -0.98 -13.18 26.95
CA ARG A 76 -2.45 -13.20 26.83
C ARG A 76 -2.91 -13.59 25.43
N ARG A 77 -2.27 -13.10 24.36
CA ARG A 77 -2.55 -13.52 22.98
C ARG A 77 -2.40 -15.03 22.78
N ARG A 78 -1.41 -15.65 23.44
CA ARG A 78 -1.23 -17.09 23.44
C ARG A 78 -2.37 -17.80 24.17
N GLU A 79 -2.72 -17.34 25.37
CA GLU A 79 -3.80 -17.92 26.18
C GLU A 79 -5.19 -17.76 25.55
N CYS A 80 -5.43 -16.64 24.88
CA CYS A 80 -6.71 -16.29 24.26
C CYS A 80 -6.98 -17.02 22.93
N ARG A 81 -6.00 -17.74 22.39
CA ARG A 81 -6.15 -18.47 21.11
C ARG A 81 -7.12 -19.65 21.22
N ASP A 82 -7.08 -20.38 22.33
CA ASP A 82 -7.74 -21.69 22.41
C ASP A 82 -9.21 -21.61 22.89
N ARG A 83 -9.64 -20.49 23.51
CA ARG A 83 -11.00 -20.23 24.06
C ARG A 83 -11.55 -21.22 25.11
N VAL A 84 -10.99 -22.42 25.24
CA VAL A 84 -11.56 -23.56 26.01
C VAL A 84 -11.75 -23.30 27.51
N TRP A 85 -11.10 -22.29 28.08
CA TRP A 85 -11.06 -22.09 29.54
C TRP A 85 -11.98 -20.98 30.06
N ARG A 86 -12.56 -20.15 29.17
CA ARG A 86 -13.56 -19.14 29.52
C ARG A 86 -14.96 -19.75 29.41
N SER A 87 -15.88 -19.33 30.26
CA SER A 87 -17.29 -19.70 30.12
C SER A 87 -17.93 -18.99 28.92
N GLU A 88 -19.06 -19.51 28.42
CA GLU A 88 -19.67 -19.00 27.18
C GLU A 88 -20.06 -17.52 27.27
N ASP A 89 -20.50 -17.04 28.43
CA ASP A 89 -20.86 -15.63 28.67
C ASP A 89 -19.64 -14.69 28.70
N GLU A 90 -18.44 -15.25 28.81
CA GLU A 90 -17.15 -14.55 28.82
C GLU A 90 -16.45 -14.56 27.46
N ILE A 91 -17.06 -15.18 26.45
CA ILE A 91 -16.58 -15.26 25.08
C ILE A 91 -17.52 -14.45 24.19
N VAL A 92 -16.97 -13.72 23.22
CA VAL A 92 -17.80 -13.03 22.21
C VAL A 92 -18.23 -14.04 21.15
N LEU A 93 -19.46 -14.53 21.29
CA LEU A 93 -20.09 -15.50 20.39
C LEU A 93 -21.21 -14.87 19.56
N ASP A 94 -21.83 -13.80 20.06
CA ASP A 94 -23.00 -13.16 19.45
C ASP A 94 -22.81 -11.63 19.32
N LYS A 95 -23.43 -11.05 18.29
CA LYS A 95 -23.42 -9.60 18.05
C LYS A 95 -24.12 -8.80 19.14
N ASN A 96 -25.05 -9.38 19.90
CA ASN A 96 -25.75 -8.74 21.02
C ASN A 96 -24.82 -8.45 22.21
N GLN A 97 -23.65 -9.10 22.27
CA GLN A 97 -22.57 -8.80 23.22
C GLN A 97 -21.73 -7.60 22.78
N ILE A 98 -22.03 -7.03 21.62
CA ILE A 98 -21.39 -5.86 21.04
C ILE A 98 -22.43 -4.75 20.95
N PRO A 99 -22.13 -3.50 21.34
CA PRO A 99 -23.10 -2.43 21.25
C PRO A 99 -23.35 -1.93 19.83
N ASP A 100 -24.56 -1.41 19.63
CA ASP A 100 -24.98 -0.87 18.34
C ASP A 100 -24.08 0.29 17.88
N GLY A 101 -23.57 0.19 16.66
CA GLY A 101 -22.63 1.16 16.10
C GLY A 101 -21.15 0.76 16.22
N TYR A 102 -20.79 -0.30 16.96
CA TYR A 102 -19.39 -0.72 17.08
C TYR A 102 -18.85 -1.35 15.80
N LYS A 103 -19.67 -2.14 15.08
CA LYS A 103 -19.29 -2.84 13.85
C LYS A 103 -18.94 -1.89 12.69
N GLU A 104 -19.44 -0.66 12.75
CA GLU A 104 -19.20 0.40 11.79
C GLU A 104 -17.81 1.01 11.98
N VAL A 105 -17.32 1.04 13.22
CA VAL A 105 -16.07 1.70 13.62
C VAL A 105 -14.98 0.73 14.08
N SER A 106 -15.23 -0.58 14.06
CA SER A 106 -14.26 -1.62 14.42
C SER A 106 -14.52 -2.90 13.63
N GLY A 107 -13.50 -3.73 13.44
CA GLY A 107 -13.61 -5.01 12.76
C GLY A 107 -12.25 -5.54 12.33
N ALA A 108 -12.23 -6.81 11.91
CA ALA A 108 -10.99 -7.46 11.48
C ALA A 108 -10.45 -6.77 10.22
N ILE A 109 -9.19 -6.34 10.23
CA ILE A 109 -8.46 -5.95 9.01
C ILE A 109 -7.65 -7.13 8.46
N SER A 110 -7.02 -7.91 9.34
CA SER A 110 -6.25 -9.09 8.94
C SER A 110 -7.17 -10.29 8.66
N ALA A 111 -6.90 -11.01 7.59
CA ALA A 111 -7.60 -12.24 7.22
C ALA A 111 -7.23 -13.45 8.12
N GLN A 112 -6.33 -13.28 9.10
CA GLN A 112 -6.09 -14.31 10.12
C GLN A 112 -7.32 -14.54 11.01
N PHE A 113 -8.21 -13.56 11.09
CA PHE A 113 -9.46 -13.66 11.84
C PHE A 113 -10.57 -14.15 10.91
N GLN A 114 -11.28 -15.20 11.34
CA GLN A 114 -12.33 -15.82 10.52
C GLN A 114 -13.52 -14.87 10.28
N ASN A 115 -13.81 -13.99 11.24
CA ASN A 115 -14.86 -13.00 11.18
C ASN A 115 -14.64 -11.92 12.26
N ASP A 116 -15.49 -10.88 12.25
CA ASP A 116 -15.40 -9.79 13.22
C ASP A 116 -15.65 -10.25 14.67
N LEU A 117 -16.54 -11.22 14.92
CA LEU A 117 -16.77 -11.74 16.27
C LEU A 117 -15.51 -12.39 16.83
N TYR A 118 -14.75 -13.08 15.97
CA TYR A 118 -13.48 -13.67 16.37
C TYR A 118 -12.44 -12.61 16.71
N PHE A 119 -12.36 -11.55 15.92
CA PHE A 119 -11.51 -10.40 16.21
C PHE A 119 -11.92 -9.70 17.51
N TRP A 120 -13.21 -9.42 17.72
CA TRP A 120 -13.68 -8.79 18.94
C TRP A 120 -13.46 -9.66 20.17
N ASP A 121 -13.69 -10.99 20.10
CA ASP A 121 -13.32 -11.89 21.19
C ASP A 121 -11.83 -11.83 21.51
N HIS A 122 -10.98 -11.70 20.48
CA HIS A 122 -9.55 -11.55 20.67
C HIS A 122 -9.22 -10.27 21.44
N GLU A 123 -9.75 -9.13 21.02
CA GLU A 123 -9.55 -7.84 21.70
C GLU A 123 -10.08 -7.87 23.14
N TRP A 124 -11.31 -8.36 23.33
CA TRP A 124 -11.90 -8.56 24.66
C TRP A 124 -11.02 -9.43 25.53
N CYS A 125 -10.58 -10.60 25.05
CA CYS A 125 -9.81 -11.53 25.86
C CYS A 125 -8.44 -10.95 26.23
N VAL A 126 -7.74 -10.32 25.29
CA VAL A 126 -6.37 -9.85 25.50
C VAL A 126 -6.33 -8.58 26.36
N HIS A 127 -7.31 -7.68 26.21
CA HIS A 127 -7.27 -6.34 26.80
C HIS A 127 -8.39 -6.05 27.81
N GLY A 128 -9.57 -6.67 27.65
CA GLY A 128 -10.70 -6.46 28.57
C GLY A 128 -10.74 -7.46 29.73
N TYR A 129 -10.71 -8.76 29.42
CA TYR A 129 -10.98 -9.86 30.35
C TYR A 129 -10.01 -9.90 31.54
N PHE A 130 -8.72 -9.70 31.28
CA PHE A 130 -7.67 -9.74 32.31
C PHE A 130 -7.53 -8.41 33.09
N THR A 131 -8.42 -7.45 32.86
CA THR A 131 -8.35 -6.14 33.50
C THR A 131 -9.10 -6.11 34.82
N LEU A 132 -8.39 -5.72 35.87
CA LEU A 132 -8.91 -5.57 37.22
C LEU A 132 -9.16 -4.11 37.59
N ASP A 133 -10.07 -3.91 38.54
CA ASP A 133 -10.26 -2.66 39.24
C ASP A 133 -9.30 -2.52 40.44
N LYS A 134 -9.45 -1.42 41.20
CA LYS A 134 -8.64 -1.14 42.40
C LYS A 134 -8.87 -2.15 43.53
N ASN A 135 -10.01 -2.85 43.52
CA ASN A 135 -10.39 -3.87 44.49
C ASN A 135 -10.01 -5.28 44.04
N LYS A 136 -9.21 -5.41 42.97
CA LYS A 136 -8.79 -6.67 42.35
C LYS A 136 -9.96 -7.53 41.83
N GLN A 137 -11.10 -6.89 41.54
CA GLN A 137 -12.22 -7.53 40.86
C GLN A 137 -12.11 -7.28 39.35
N ARG A 138 -12.74 -8.12 38.54
CA ARG A 138 -12.83 -7.86 37.10
C ARG A 138 -13.49 -6.51 36.86
N ARG A 139 -12.79 -5.67 36.10
CA ARG A 139 -13.28 -4.32 35.79
C ARG A 139 -14.49 -4.36 34.88
N PHE A 140 -14.43 -5.21 33.87
CA PHE A 140 -15.53 -5.46 32.95
C PHE A 140 -16.13 -6.82 33.31
N GLN A 141 -17.41 -6.84 33.64
CA GLN A 141 -18.07 -8.09 34.00
C GLN A 141 -18.46 -8.87 32.76
N ARG A 142 -18.73 -8.17 31.65
CA ARG A 142 -19.12 -8.76 30.36
C ARG A 142 -18.36 -8.10 29.20
N PRO A 143 -18.22 -8.79 28.05
CA PRO A 143 -17.62 -8.19 26.86
C PRO A 143 -18.30 -6.88 26.44
N ARG A 144 -19.62 -6.81 26.57
CA ARG A 144 -20.41 -5.63 26.21
C ARG A 144 -19.96 -4.36 26.94
N ASP A 145 -19.65 -4.45 28.23
CA ASP A 145 -19.22 -3.31 29.05
C ASP A 145 -17.91 -2.70 28.51
N TYR A 146 -17.01 -3.57 28.05
CA TYR A 146 -15.73 -3.18 27.45
C TYR A 146 -15.92 -2.47 26.10
N PHE A 147 -16.73 -3.05 25.21
CA PHE A 147 -16.98 -2.45 23.91
C PHE A 147 -17.82 -1.16 23.99
N ASP A 148 -18.76 -1.09 24.94
CA ASP A 148 -19.53 0.13 25.22
C ASP A 148 -18.63 1.28 25.64
N LEU A 149 -17.67 1.01 26.53
CA LEU A 149 -16.68 2.02 26.92
C LEU A 149 -15.83 2.44 25.72
N ALA A 150 -15.28 1.50 24.96
CA ALA A 150 -14.46 1.81 23.79
C ALA A 150 -15.22 2.65 22.75
N LEU A 151 -16.48 2.31 22.46
CA LEU A 151 -17.34 3.04 21.52
C LEU A 151 -17.63 4.46 21.99
N ARG A 152 -17.94 4.62 23.28
CA ARG A 152 -18.22 5.93 23.89
C ARG A 152 -17.01 6.85 23.78
N LEU A 153 -15.82 6.35 24.15
CA LEU A 153 -14.57 7.12 24.06
C LEU A 153 -14.25 7.49 22.60
N PHE A 154 -14.40 6.56 21.66
CA PHE A 154 -14.19 6.82 20.24
C PHE A 154 -15.13 7.91 19.69
N ARG A 155 -16.43 7.85 20.02
CA ARG A 155 -17.41 8.84 19.58
C ARG A 155 -17.10 10.22 20.16
N ASN A 156 -16.66 10.31 21.42
CA ASN A 156 -16.29 11.56 22.07
C ASN A 156 -15.10 12.26 21.40
N LEU A 157 -14.15 11.50 20.84
CA LEU A 157 -13.03 12.08 20.09
C LEU A 157 -13.49 12.80 18.81
N THR A 158 -14.64 12.41 18.24
CA THR A 158 -15.14 12.91 16.94
C THR A 158 -14.09 12.83 15.82
N ILE A 159 -13.19 11.84 15.90
CA ILE A 159 -11.96 11.86 15.11
C ILE A 159 -12.20 11.85 13.62
N GLN A 160 -13.17 11.06 13.13
CA GLN A 160 -13.44 10.98 11.70
C GLN A 160 -13.84 12.35 11.13
N LYS A 161 -14.69 13.09 11.84
CA LYS A 161 -15.10 14.44 11.44
C LYS A 161 -13.93 15.41 11.48
N ARG A 162 -13.18 15.45 12.59
CA ARG A 162 -12.00 16.31 12.73
C ARG A 162 -10.91 15.98 11.71
N PHE A 163 -10.79 14.71 11.35
CA PHE A 163 -9.90 14.26 10.30
C PHE A 163 -10.35 14.85 8.96
N GLU A 164 -11.61 14.70 8.57
CA GLU A 164 -12.13 15.28 7.32
C GLU A 164 -12.02 16.81 7.27
N ASP A 165 -12.19 17.49 8.42
CA ASP A 165 -12.12 18.96 8.53
C ASP A 165 -10.68 19.52 8.42
N TYR A 166 -9.66 18.78 8.86
CA TYR A 166 -8.26 19.27 8.98
C TYR A 166 -7.26 18.54 8.07
N LEU A 167 -7.49 17.24 7.83
CA LEU A 167 -6.63 16.31 7.12
C LEU A 167 -7.34 15.81 5.86
N VAL A 168 -7.00 16.35 4.69
CA VAL A 168 -7.50 15.77 3.43
C VAL A 168 -6.65 14.53 3.12
N PRO A 169 -7.23 13.32 3.08
CA PRO A 169 -6.49 12.14 2.63
C PRO A 169 -6.09 12.35 1.19
N ASP A 170 -4.80 12.45 0.94
CA ASP A 170 -4.26 12.53 -0.40
C ASP A 170 -3.05 11.60 -0.51
N ASN A 171 -2.74 11.24 -1.75
CA ASN A 171 -1.59 10.39 -2.05
C ASN A 171 -0.32 11.25 -2.25
N THR A 172 -0.23 12.44 -1.65
CA THR A 172 0.83 13.44 -1.87
C THR A 172 1.61 13.77 -0.57
N ASP A 173 2.75 14.47 -0.74
CA ASP A 173 3.86 14.46 0.22
C ASP A 173 3.89 15.62 1.26
N GLN A 174 2.80 16.39 1.45
CA GLN A 174 2.88 17.67 2.17
C GLN A 174 1.99 17.74 3.42
N PHE A 175 2.53 17.49 4.62
CA PHE A 175 1.66 17.47 5.80
C PHE A 175 2.29 17.56 7.21
N MET A 176 3.11 18.57 7.53
CA MET A 176 3.55 18.75 8.94
C MET A 176 2.75 19.76 9.74
N GLU A 177 2.53 20.95 9.19
CA GLU A 177 1.81 22.03 9.87
C GLU A 177 0.38 21.60 10.24
N LYS A 178 -0.37 21.15 9.23
CA LYS A 178 -1.73 20.66 9.43
C LYS A 178 -1.82 19.43 10.35
N TRP A 179 -0.76 18.62 10.44
CA TRP A 179 -0.70 17.48 11.36
C TRP A 179 -0.60 17.96 12.81
N ASN A 180 0.25 18.95 13.05
CA ASN A 180 0.36 19.60 14.35
C ASN A 180 -0.96 20.27 14.74
N ASP A 181 -1.63 20.94 13.80
CA ASP A 181 -2.96 21.52 14.03
C ASP A 181 -3.97 20.44 14.43
N PHE A 182 -4.04 19.34 13.68
CA PHE A 182 -4.95 18.22 13.98
C PHE A 182 -4.67 17.59 15.35
N THR A 183 -3.40 17.32 15.68
CA THR A 183 -3.04 16.70 16.96
C THR A 183 -3.22 17.64 18.15
N SER A 184 -3.14 18.96 17.93
CA SER A 184 -3.42 19.97 18.96
C SER A 184 -4.88 20.01 19.43
N LEU A 185 -5.81 19.42 18.67
CA LEU A 185 -7.23 19.30 19.04
C LEU A 185 -7.48 18.32 20.20
N TYR A 186 -6.43 17.61 20.62
CA TYR A 186 -6.45 16.52 21.59
C TYR A 186 -5.37 16.76 22.64
N LYS A 187 -5.39 16.00 23.74
CA LYS A 187 -4.40 16.09 24.82
C LYS A 187 -3.09 15.39 24.47
N GLY A 188 -2.58 15.53 23.25
CA GLY A 188 -1.31 14.93 22.82
C GLY A 188 -1.39 13.42 22.62
N PRO A 189 -2.10 12.95 21.58
CA PRO A 189 -2.17 11.52 21.27
C PRO A 189 -0.80 10.94 20.94
N LEU A 190 -0.61 9.66 21.23
CA LEU A 190 0.59 8.97 20.76
C LEU A 190 0.41 8.54 19.32
N VAL A 191 1.49 8.60 18.56
CA VAL A 191 1.56 8.24 17.16
C VAL A 191 2.37 6.97 17.01
N THR A 192 1.83 6.01 16.27
CA THR A 192 2.59 4.86 15.75
C THR A 192 2.68 4.95 14.24
N SER A 193 3.89 4.79 13.72
CA SER A 193 4.21 4.98 12.30
C SER A 193 5.17 3.91 11.78
N THR A 194 5.23 3.75 10.46
CA THR A 194 6.27 2.93 9.81
C THR A 194 6.98 3.70 8.71
N LYS A 195 8.28 3.45 8.52
CA LYS A 195 9.11 4.12 7.53
C LYS A 195 8.90 3.48 6.14
N LEU A 196 8.58 4.27 5.11
CA LEU A 196 8.33 3.77 3.75
C LEU A 196 9.57 3.77 2.84
N HIS A 197 10.37 4.85 2.85
CA HIS A 197 11.56 5.01 1.97
C HIS A 197 12.60 5.94 2.61
N GLY A 198 13.66 5.36 3.17
CA GLY A 198 14.60 6.11 4.01
C GLY A 198 13.89 6.80 5.17
N GLU A 199 14.61 7.54 6.01
CA GLU A 199 14.01 8.20 7.18
C GLU A 199 13.08 9.37 6.83
N THR A 200 12.85 9.61 5.53
CA THR A 200 12.22 10.84 5.03
C THR A 200 10.70 10.75 4.87
N ALA A 201 10.11 9.55 4.77
CA ALA A 201 8.67 9.38 4.61
C ALA A 201 8.13 8.33 5.59
N ILE A 202 7.09 8.69 6.33
CA ILE A 202 6.43 7.80 7.28
C ILE A 202 4.94 7.60 6.95
N LEU A 203 4.46 6.40 7.23
CA LEU A 203 3.06 5.99 7.11
C LEU A 203 2.44 5.96 8.51
N PHE A 204 1.33 6.67 8.71
CA PHE A 204 0.62 6.68 9.99
C PHE A 204 -0.23 5.43 10.17
N LEU A 205 0.10 4.60 11.15
CA LEU A 205 -0.62 3.37 11.40
C LEU A 205 -1.75 3.58 12.41
N GLU A 206 -1.41 4.20 13.53
CA GLU A 206 -2.29 4.24 14.69
C GLU A 206 -2.10 5.52 15.53
N LEU A 207 -3.19 5.97 16.13
CA LEU A 207 -3.19 6.97 17.19
C LEU A 207 -3.67 6.33 18.50
N LYS A 208 -3.05 6.72 19.61
CA LYS A 208 -3.43 6.27 20.95
C LYS A 208 -3.81 7.44 21.83
N PHE A 209 -4.96 7.35 22.48
CA PHE A 209 -5.51 8.38 23.36
C PHE A 209 -5.64 7.82 24.77
N CYS A 210 -5.25 8.60 25.77
CA CYS A 210 -5.27 8.16 27.16
C CYS A 210 -6.45 8.76 27.90
N PHE A 211 -7.14 7.93 28.67
CA PHE A 211 -8.33 8.29 29.43
C PHE A 211 -8.23 7.81 30.86
N ASP A 212 -8.63 8.66 31.81
CA ASP A 212 -8.77 8.24 33.19
C ASP A 212 -9.90 7.18 33.31
N LEU A 213 -10.07 6.62 34.50
CA LEU A 213 -11.09 5.58 34.73
C LEU A 213 -12.53 6.09 34.62
N GLN A 214 -12.73 7.41 34.62
CA GLN A 214 -14.03 8.07 34.42
C GLN A 214 -14.31 8.30 32.93
N GLY A 215 -13.28 8.24 32.09
CA GLY A 215 -13.34 8.45 30.65
C GLY A 215 -12.99 9.87 30.22
N ASN A 216 -12.33 10.66 31.06
CA ASN A 216 -11.81 11.97 30.68
C ASN A 216 -10.45 11.81 30.00
N GLU A 217 -10.27 12.50 28.88
CA GLU A 217 -9.01 12.49 28.12
C GLU A 217 -7.91 13.25 28.89
N PHE A 218 -6.72 12.66 28.95
CA PHE A 218 -5.52 13.27 29.52
C PHE A 218 -4.29 12.94 28.66
N SER A 219 -3.16 13.60 28.91
CA SER A 219 -1.95 13.38 28.12
C SER A 219 -1.33 12.03 28.37
N CYS A 220 -1.09 11.26 27.31
CA CYS A 220 -0.40 9.99 27.43
C CYS A 220 1.03 10.13 27.98
N ALA A 221 1.65 11.30 27.83
CA ALA A 221 2.94 11.59 28.46
C ALA A 221 2.87 11.64 30.00
N GLU A 222 1.72 12.06 30.57
CA GLU A 222 1.49 12.04 32.02
C GLU A 222 1.41 10.61 32.56
N ALA A 223 1.02 9.64 31.71
CA ALA A 223 1.09 8.21 32.01
C ALA A 223 2.49 7.59 31.79
N GLY A 224 3.50 8.41 31.48
CA GLY A 224 4.86 7.97 31.22
C GLY A 224 5.07 7.34 29.83
N LEU A 225 4.09 7.45 28.93
CA LEU A 225 4.21 6.92 27.58
C LEU A 225 4.90 7.93 26.67
N GLN A 226 5.85 7.46 25.87
CA GLN A 226 6.62 8.31 24.98
C GLN A 226 6.11 8.17 23.54
N ASN A 227 6.09 9.29 22.84
CA ASN A 227 5.81 9.32 21.41
C ASN A 227 6.98 8.74 20.62
N GLU A 228 6.68 8.08 19.50
CA GLU A 228 7.73 7.80 18.51
C GLU A 228 8.36 9.13 18.05
N ASP A 229 9.68 9.17 17.94
CA ASP A 229 10.37 10.32 17.39
C ASP A 229 10.16 10.38 15.87
N ILE A 230 9.15 11.14 15.46
CA ILE A 230 8.83 11.42 14.07
C ILE A 230 9.51 12.71 13.56
N SER A 231 10.41 13.33 14.33
CA SER A 231 11.02 14.62 13.97
C SER A 231 11.90 14.55 12.72
N ALA A 232 12.48 13.39 12.43
CA ALA A 232 13.26 13.14 11.21
C ALA A 232 12.39 12.99 9.95
N ALA A 233 11.09 12.76 10.11
CA ALA A 233 10.17 12.60 9.00
C ALA A 233 10.01 13.94 8.26
N ARG A 234 10.29 13.92 6.96
CA ARG A 234 10.11 15.09 6.08
C ARG A 234 8.76 15.07 5.37
N ARG A 235 8.12 13.90 5.33
CA ARG A 235 6.91 13.60 4.56
C ARG A 235 6.04 12.61 5.33
N PHE A 236 4.74 12.79 5.22
CA PHE A 236 3.73 11.92 5.81
C PHE A 236 2.84 11.41 4.70
N TYR A 237 2.51 10.12 4.77
CA TYR A 237 1.66 9.47 3.79
C TYR A 237 0.36 9.02 4.45
N LEU A 238 -0.77 9.51 3.92
CA LEU A 238 -2.11 9.29 4.45
C LEU A 238 -3.06 8.87 3.30
N PRO A 239 -2.94 7.62 2.83
CA PRO A 239 -3.58 7.20 1.58
C PRO A 239 -5.09 7.16 1.71
N ALA A 240 -5.82 7.63 0.68
CA ALA A 240 -7.28 7.61 0.67
C ALA A 240 -7.88 6.18 0.65
N SER A 241 -7.13 5.22 0.11
CA SER A 241 -7.45 3.80 0.09
C SER A 241 -6.16 2.99 0.10
N TYR A 242 -6.23 1.74 0.55
CA TYR A 242 -5.11 0.83 0.37
C TYR A 242 -4.85 0.61 -1.12
N SER A 243 -3.59 0.74 -1.50
CA SER A 243 -3.11 0.37 -2.81
C SER A 243 -1.67 -0.10 -2.75
N LEU A 244 -1.29 -1.11 -3.53
CA LEU A 244 0.11 -1.55 -3.66
C LEU A 244 0.96 -0.45 -4.31
N PHE A 245 0.36 0.47 -5.09
CA PHE A 245 1.05 1.54 -5.79
C PHE A 245 0.16 2.76 -6.00
N ALA A 246 0.69 3.96 -5.77
CA ALA A 246 -0.11 5.20 -5.86
C ALA A 246 -0.58 5.55 -7.28
N HIS A 247 0.13 5.08 -8.32
CA HIS A 247 -0.14 5.41 -9.71
C HIS A 247 0.51 4.41 -10.67
N VAL A 248 0.17 4.48 -11.95
CA VAL A 248 0.78 3.66 -13.00
C VAL A 248 1.63 4.55 -13.92
N VAL A 249 2.77 4.04 -14.34
CA VAL A 249 3.72 4.73 -15.23
C VAL A 249 3.80 3.95 -16.54
N LEU A 250 3.45 4.60 -17.64
CA LEU A 250 3.73 4.11 -18.98
C LEU A 250 5.08 4.67 -19.45
N ARG A 251 6.02 3.80 -19.81
CA ARG A 251 7.32 4.19 -20.40
C ARG A 251 7.32 3.89 -21.89
N ILE A 252 7.60 4.93 -22.68
CA ILE A 252 7.72 4.83 -24.13
C ILE A 252 9.16 5.13 -24.53
N ILE A 253 9.86 4.14 -25.06
CA ILE A 253 11.27 4.22 -25.43
C ILE A 253 11.46 4.58 -26.91
N LEU A 254 12.49 5.39 -27.18
CA LEU A 254 12.96 5.65 -28.54
C LEU A 254 13.67 4.42 -29.11
N THR A 255 13.27 4.00 -30.31
CA THR A 255 13.86 2.88 -31.05
C THR A 255 14.51 3.36 -32.34
N SER A 256 15.30 2.51 -32.99
CA SER A 256 15.95 2.81 -34.27
C SER A 256 15.04 2.63 -35.49
N ALA A 257 13.84 2.09 -35.31
CA ALA A 257 12.88 1.83 -36.38
C ALA A 257 12.26 3.14 -36.87
N ASP A 258 12.22 3.36 -38.19
CA ASP A 258 11.72 4.62 -38.75
C ASP A 258 10.18 4.68 -38.77
N GLU A 259 9.49 3.54 -38.93
CA GLU A 259 8.01 3.46 -38.90
C GLU A 259 7.43 3.54 -37.48
N TYR A 260 8.16 3.05 -36.47
CA TYR A 260 7.74 3.03 -35.06
C TYR A 260 8.87 3.54 -34.17
N LYS A 261 9.19 4.84 -34.31
CA LYS A 261 10.27 5.47 -33.54
C LYS A 261 10.07 5.34 -32.04
N MET A 262 8.83 5.26 -31.57
CA MET A 262 8.48 5.17 -30.16
C MET A 262 7.74 3.87 -29.89
N LYS A 263 8.20 3.06 -28.93
CA LYS A 263 7.58 1.79 -28.55
C LYS A 263 7.33 1.71 -27.06
N ILE A 264 6.31 0.95 -26.65
CA ILE A 264 6.04 0.65 -25.25
C ILE A 264 7.22 -0.16 -24.71
N LEU A 265 7.89 0.38 -23.70
CA LEU A 265 8.89 -0.38 -22.95
C LEU A 265 8.20 -1.19 -21.87
N ASP A 266 7.35 -0.54 -21.08
CA ASP A 266 6.59 -1.15 -19.99
C ASP A 266 5.42 -0.27 -19.53
N LEU A 267 4.45 -0.88 -18.87
CA LEU A 267 3.39 -0.24 -18.10
C LEU A 267 3.54 -0.74 -16.66
N LEU A 268 4.05 0.11 -15.77
CA LEU A 268 4.53 -0.30 -14.45
C LEU A 268 3.75 0.37 -13.32
N PRO A 269 3.46 -0.33 -12.22
CA PRO A 269 3.03 0.32 -11.00
C PRO A 269 4.13 1.24 -10.44
N SER A 270 3.75 2.33 -9.78
CA SER A 270 4.68 3.19 -9.08
C SER A 270 5.33 2.45 -7.90
N SER A 271 6.54 2.85 -7.56
CA SER A 271 7.41 2.14 -6.63
C SER A 271 7.10 2.39 -5.15
N ALA A 272 5.88 2.84 -4.82
CA ALA A 272 5.51 3.20 -3.46
C ALA A 272 5.89 2.10 -2.45
N LEU A 273 5.81 0.82 -2.88
CA LEU A 273 6.20 -0.34 -2.09
C LEU A 273 7.18 -1.26 -2.82
N ASN A 274 8.27 -0.68 -3.35
CA ASN A 274 9.29 -1.41 -4.12
C ASN A 274 9.82 -2.69 -3.41
N TYR A 275 9.91 -2.65 -2.08
CA TYR A 275 10.25 -3.81 -1.24
C TYR A 275 9.23 -4.93 -1.36
N LEU A 276 7.93 -4.65 -1.28
CA LEU A 276 6.87 -5.64 -1.47
C LEU A 276 6.93 -6.26 -2.85
N HIS A 277 7.13 -5.43 -3.87
CA HIS A 277 7.23 -5.88 -5.24
C HIS A 277 8.39 -6.88 -5.44
N ASN A 278 9.52 -6.69 -4.75
CA ASN A 278 10.66 -7.60 -4.83
C ASN A 278 10.41 -8.91 -4.07
N ASN A 279 9.85 -8.82 -2.86
CA ASN A 279 9.64 -9.99 -2.01
C ASN A 279 8.57 -10.94 -2.53
N LEU A 280 7.57 -10.42 -3.23
CA LEU A 280 6.49 -11.23 -3.79
C LEU A 280 6.86 -11.86 -5.14
N LYS A 281 8.04 -11.57 -5.71
CA LYS A 281 8.42 -12.10 -7.04
C LYS A 281 8.43 -13.63 -7.09
N ALA A 282 8.86 -14.30 -6.02
CA ALA A 282 8.84 -15.77 -5.96
C ALA A 282 7.42 -16.35 -5.87
N GLU A 283 6.49 -15.64 -5.22
CA GLU A 283 5.08 -16.05 -5.06
C GLU A 283 4.26 -15.86 -6.34
N ARG A 284 4.76 -15.04 -7.29
CA ARG A 284 4.13 -14.78 -8.60
C ARG A 284 4.22 -15.93 -9.60
N LYS A 285 5.02 -16.96 -9.34
CA LYS A 285 5.22 -18.08 -10.27
C LYS A 285 3.91 -18.78 -10.66
N HIS A 286 2.97 -18.93 -9.72
CA HIS A 286 1.65 -19.50 -9.98
C HIS A 286 0.80 -18.66 -10.95
N HIS A 287 0.93 -17.33 -10.92
CA HIS A 287 0.24 -16.44 -11.87
C HIS A 287 0.85 -16.49 -13.27
N ILE A 288 2.13 -16.86 -13.36
CA ILE A 288 2.80 -17.10 -14.64
C ILE A 288 2.36 -18.40 -15.27
N ASP A 289 2.14 -19.45 -14.48
CA ASP A 289 1.54 -20.70 -14.97
C ASP A 289 0.13 -20.42 -15.53
N ALA A 290 -0.67 -19.58 -14.84
CA ALA A 290 -1.98 -19.14 -15.33
C ALA A 290 -1.91 -18.29 -16.62
N PHE A 291 -0.86 -17.46 -16.80
CA PHE A 291 -0.61 -16.77 -18.08
C PHE A 291 -0.42 -17.76 -19.22
N GLN A 292 0.42 -18.79 -19.02
CA GLN A 292 0.65 -19.81 -20.04
C GLN A 292 -0.65 -20.55 -20.39
N ASP A 293 -1.40 -20.98 -19.37
CA ASP A 293 -2.68 -21.68 -19.55
C ASP A 293 -3.72 -20.85 -20.29
N GLN A 294 -3.85 -19.55 -19.99
CA GLN A 294 -4.76 -18.67 -20.73
C GLN A 294 -4.35 -18.60 -22.21
N MET A 295 -3.06 -18.52 -22.48
CA MET A 295 -2.55 -18.37 -23.84
C MET A 295 -2.77 -19.60 -24.71
N TYR A 296 -2.83 -20.78 -24.10
CA TYR A 296 -3.26 -21.99 -24.78
C TYR A 296 -4.77 -22.08 -25.04
N ARG A 297 -5.61 -21.38 -24.26
CA ARG A 297 -7.08 -21.48 -24.32
C ARG A 297 -7.75 -20.39 -25.15
N GLU A 298 -7.20 -19.19 -25.20
CA GLU A 298 -7.77 -18.03 -25.88
C GLU A 298 -7.05 -17.73 -27.22
N THR A 299 -6.96 -18.72 -28.11
CA THR A 299 -6.15 -18.65 -29.35
C THR A 299 -6.49 -17.49 -30.28
N ASP A 300 -7.78 -17.15 -30.42
CA ASP A 300 -8.22 -16.12 -31.37
C ASP A 300 -7.92 -14.71 -30.84
N GLY A 301 -8.28 -14.41 -29.59
CA GLY A 301 -7.96 -13.12 -28.95
C GLY A 301 -6.47 -12.92 -28.69
N TYR A 302 -5.72 -14.03 -28.51
CA TYR A 302 -4.27 -13.98 -28.42
C TYR A 302 -3.61 -13.56 -29.72
N GLY A 303 -4.08 -14.06 -30.87
CA GLY A 303 -3.49 -13.76 -32.17
C GLY A 303 -3.43 -12.26 -32.47
N ASP A 304 -4.54 -11.56 -32.20
CA ASP A 304 -4.64 -10.11 -32.43
C ASP A 304 -3.74 -9.32 -31.48
N ILE A 305 -3.78 -9.64 -30.17
CA ILE A 305 -2.92 -8.99 -29.17
C ILE A 305 -1.46 -9.26 -29.47
N LEU A 306 -1.09 -10.48 -29.87
CA LEU A 306 0.28 -10.84 -30.22
C LEU A 306 0.76 -10.06 -31.45
N ASN A 307 -0.08 -9.90 -32.46
CA ASN A 307 0.24 -9.14 -33.66
C ASN A 307 0.43 -7.65 -33.35
N ALA A 308 -0.45 -7.07 -32.53
CA ALA A 308 -0.29 -5.70 -32.04
C ALA A 308 0.97 -5.57 -31.16
N PHE A 309 1.22 -6.53 -30.28
CA PHE A 309 2.39 -6.58 -29.40
C PHE A 309 3.69 -6.49 -30.18
N LYS A 310 3.85 -7.29 -31.25
CA LYS A 310 5.04 -7.26 -32.13
C LYS A 310 5.32 -5.88 -32.73
N LYS A 311 4.27 -5.09 -32.99
CA LYS A 311 4.40 -3.76 -33.57
C LYS A 311 4.79 -2.73 -32.52
N VAL A 312 4.00 -2.64 -31.45
CA VAL A 312 4.05 -1.48 -30.54
C VAL A 312 4.95 -1.67 -29.32
N TRP A 313 5.26 -2.91 -28.93
CA TRP A 313 6.13 -3.17 -27.78
C TRP A 313 7.60 -3.28 -28.19
N PHE A 314 8.46 -2.78 -27.32
CA PHE A 314 9.90 -2.92 -27.45
C PHE A 314 10.29 -4.37 -27.15
N GLN A 315 11.01 -4.99 -28.09
CA GLN A 315 11.51 -6.35 -27.98
C GLN A 315 13.02 -6.33 -28.13
N GLN A 316 13.72 -7.01 -27.23
CA GLN A 316 15.15 -7.25 -27.42
C GLN A 316 15.37 -8.16 -28.63
N HIS A 317 16.48 -7.93 -29.34
CA HIS A 317 16.86 -8.76 -30.48
C HIS A 317 16.88 -10.24 -30.08
N ASN A 318 16.32 -11.10 -30.94
CA ASN A 318 16.29 -12.55 -30.80
C ASN A 318 15.51 -13.09 -29.58
N THR A 319 14.58 -12.31 -29.02
CA THR A 319 13.66 -12.81 -27.98
C THR A 319 12.33 -13.22 -28.60
N GLU A 320 11.87 -14.44 -28.32
CA GLU A 320 10.54 -14.87 -28.73
C GLU A 320 9.46 -13.96 -28.10
N PRO A 321 8.48 -13.46 -28.87
CA PRO A 321 7.47 -12.54 -28.37
C PRO A 321 6.72 -13.05 -27.13
N PHE A 322 6.44 -14.35 -27.08
CA PHE A 322 5.79 -14.98 -25.94
C PHE A 322 6.63 -14.90 -24.66
N ASP A 323 7.93 -15.22 -24.74
CA ASP A 323 8.84 -15.12 -23.59
C ASP A 323 9.00 -13.67 -23.14
N CYS A 324 8.97 -12.73 -24.09
CA CYS A 324 8.97 -11.31 -23.78
C CYS A 324 7.72 -10.91 -23.00
N MET A 325 6.52 -11.26 -23.49
CA MET A 325 5.25 -11.02 -22.81
C MET A 325 5.24 -11.65 -21.41
N LYS A 326 5.61 -12.93 -21.30
CA LYS A 326 5.69 -13.65 -20.02
C LYS A 326 6.53 -12.89 -18.99
N SER A 327 7.73 -12.45 -19.39
CA SER A 327 8.61 -11.71 -18.50
C SER A 327 8.10 -10.31 -18.18
N ILE A 328 7.46 -9.59 -19.12
CA ILE A 328 6.84 -8.27 -18.82
C ILE A 328 5.73 -8.47 -17.79
N PHE A 329 4.91 -9.49 -17.97
CA PHE A 329 3.78 -9.77 -17.11
C PHE A 329 4.21 -10.15 -15.69
N GLU A 330 5.28 -10.95 -15.55
CA GLU A 330 5.86 -11.34 -14.25
C GLU A 330 6.33 -10.13 -13.42
N ASP A 331 7.03 -9.21 -14.08
CA ASP A 331 7.65 -8.07 -13.43
C ASP A 331 6.62 -6.98 -13.08
N ALA A 332 5.63 -6.77 -13.96
CA ALA A 332 4.73 -5.61 -13.90
C ALA A 332 3.24 -5.96 -13.94
N GLY A 333 2.82 -6.79 -14.89
CA GLY A 333 1.41 -7.03 -15.19
C GLY A 333 0.61 -7.63 -14.03
N ILE A 334 1.21 -8.55 -13.27
CA ILE A 334 0.53 -9.19 -12.11
C ILE A 334 0.13 -8.16 -11.05
N LEU A 335 0.96 -7.14 -10.83
CA LEU A 335 0.67 -6.12 -9.82
C LEU A 335 -0.54 -5.27 -10.24
N LEU A 336 -0.75 -5.10 -11.53
CA LEU A 336 -1.83 -4.28 -12.05
C LEU A 336 -3.21 -4.96 -11.99
N TYR A 337 -3.30 -6.22 -11.55
CA TYR A 337 -4.58 -6.83 -11.15
C TYR A 337 -5.29 -6.09 -10.03
N GLU A 338 -4.57 -5.25 -9.30
CA GLU A 338 -5.22 -4.36 -8.33
C GLU A 338 -6.24 -3.42 -8.99
N ILE A 339 -6.00 -3.04 -10.25
CA ILE A 339 -6.92 -2.27 -11.11
C ILE A 339 -7.93 -3.21 -11.75
N GLY A 340 -8.59 -4.01 -10.91
CA GLY A 340 -9.41 -5.16 -11.31
C GLY A 340 -10.60 -4.85 -12.22
N ASP A 341 -10.97 -3.57 -12.38
CA ASP A 341 -12.01 -3.17 -13.34
C ASP A 341 -11.49 -3.14 -14.78
N LYS A 342 -10.19 -2.88 -14.97
CA LYS A 342 -9.54 -2.78 -16.29
C LYS A 342 -8.70 -4.01 -16.63
N ILE A 343 -8.05 -4.61 -15.63
CA ILE A 343 -7.12 -5.74 -15.81
C ILE A 343 -7.63 -6.89 -14.96
N LYS A 344 -8.39 -7.80 -15.57
CA LYS A 344 -8.95 -9.00 -14.90
C LYS A 344 -8.18 -10.26 -15.26
N LYS A 345 -7.61 -10.27 -16.44
CA LYS A 345 -6.83 -11.37 -17.01
C LYS A 345 -5.48 -10.87 -17.50
N PRO A 346 -4.50 -11.78 -17.68
CA PRO A 346 -3.18 -11.38 -18.16
C PRO A 346 -3.16 -10.63 -19.50
N LEU A 347 -4.00 -11.05 -20.45
CA LEU A 347 -4.12 -10.38 -21.75
C LEU A 347 -4.66 -8.95 -21.66
N ASP A 348 -5.53 -8.67 -20.68
CA ASP A 348 -6.13 -7.34 -20.50
C ASP A 348 -5.04 -6.29 -20.23
N TYR A 349 -3.95 -6.67 -19.55
CA TYR A 349 -2.80 -5.79 -19.32
C TYR A 349 -2.17 -5.32 -20.64
N PHE A 350 -1.90 -6.26 -21.56
CA PHE A 350 -1.31 -5.93 -22.86
C PHE A 350 -2.28 -5.14 -23.72
N ALA A 351 -3.53 -5.57 -23.79
CA ALA A 351 -4.58 -4.87 -24.54
C ALA A 351 -4.77 -3.44 -24.04
N THR A 352 -4.76 -3.23 -22.71
CA THR A 352 -4.89 -1.91 -22.10
C THR A 352 -3.72 -0.99 -22.48
N ALA A 353 -2.48 -1.48 -22.36
CA ALA A 353 -1.31 -0.70 -22.74
C ALA A 353 -1.29 -0.35 -24.24
N ILE A 354 -1.66 -1.30 -25.11
CA ILE A 354 -1.80 -1.09 -26.56
C ILE A 354 -2.86 -0.02 -26.83
N ASN A 355 -4.04 -0.13 -26.21
CA ASN A 355 -5.12 0.83 -26.39
C ASN A 355 -4.71 2.25 -25.97
N ILE A 356 -3.99 2.40 -24.84
CA ILE A 356 -3.45 3.71 -24.42
C ILE A 356 -2.47 4.24 -25.47
N TYR A 357 -1.58 3.39 -25.98
CA TYR A 357 -0.60 3.76 -27.01
C TYR A 357 -1.26 4.22 -28.32
N GLU A 358 -2.31 3.53 -28.76
CA GLU A 358 -3.09 3.88 -29.95
C GLU A 358 -3.90 5.17 -29.74
N THR A 359 -4.54 5.33 -28.58
CA THR A 359 -5.34 6.52 -28.22
C THR A 359 -4.52 7.81 -28.34
N TYR A 360 -3.27 7.78 -27.89
CA TYR A 360 -2.36 8.93 -27.95
C TYR A 360 -1.49 8.96 -29.21
N ASN A 361 -1.75 8.05 -30.17
CA ASN A 361 -1.04 7.93 -31.44
C ASN A 361 0.49 7.93 -31.29
N MET A 362 0.98 7.17 -30.29
CA MET A 362 2.36 7.28 -29.82
C MET A 362 3.39 6.81 -30.86
N SER A 363 2.99 5.96 -31.82
CA SER A 363 3.83 5.52 -32.94
C SER A 363 4.38 6.68 -33.78
N HIS A 364 3.60 7.75 -33.90
CA HIS A 364 3.98 8.93 -34.68
C HIS A 364 4.77 9.95 -33.87
N TRP A 365 4.88 9.78 -32.56
CA TRP A 365 5.67 10.69 -31.74
C TRP A 365 7.12 10.68 -32.22
N LEU A 366 7.68 11.88 -32.32
CA LEU A 366 9.05 12.10 -32.77
C LEU A 366 9.34 11.74 -34.25
N HIS A 367 8.32 11.47 -35.07
CA HIS A 367 8.51 11.14 -36.48
C HIS A 367 9.33 12.23 -37.21
N ASP A 368 9.06 13.52 -36.95
CA ASP A 368 9.77 14.65 -37.58
C ASP A 368 11.07 15.04 -36.88
N PHE A 369 11.48 14.30 -35.84
CA PHE A 369 12.71 14.57 -35.11
C PHE A 369 13.86 13.80 -35.76
N LYS A 370 14.89 14.54 -36.15
CA LYS A 370 16.10 13.98 -36.77
C LYS A 370 16.99 13.35 -35.70
N TYR A 371 17.42 12.12 -35.89
CA TYR A 371 18.42 11.48 -35.06
C TYR A 371 19.73 12.31 -35.02
N GLY A 372 20.38 12.37 -33.86
CA GLY A 372 21.60 13.17 -33.63
C GLY A 372 21.37 14.67 -33.40
N SER A 373 20.15 15.19 -33.55
CA SER A 373 19.87 16.61 -33.37
C SER A 373 19.83 17.04 -31.89
N LYS A 374 20.28 18.26 -31.60
CA LYS A 374 20.19 18.89 -30.28
C LYS A 374 18.84 19.60 -30.15
N TRP A 375 18.18 19.43 -29.01
CA TRP A 375 16.89 20.06 -28.72
C TRP A 375 16.90 20.77 -27.37
N ASP A 376 16.12 21.84 -27.31
CA ASP A 376 15.67 22.46 -26.06
C ASP A 376 14.47 21.68 -25.51
N LYS A 377 14.47 21.42 -24.20
CA LYS A 377 13.45 20.65 -23.49
C LYS A 377 12.06 21.27 -23.63
N ASN A 378 11.95 22.58 -23.46
CA ASN A 378 10.67 23.28 -23.50
C ASN A 378 10.15 23.33 -24.94
N GLY A 379 11.03 23.58 -25.91
CA GLY A 379 10.70 23.52 -27.33
C GLY A 379 10.21 22.15 -27.78
N MET A 380 10.88 21.07 -27.34
CA MET A 380 10.45 19.70 -27.62
C MET A 380 9.10 19.40 -26.96
N LYS A 381 8.90 19.76 -25.68
CA LYS A 381 7.61 19.60 -25.00
C LYS A 381 6.48 20.35 -25.71
N ALA A 382 6.71 21.59 -26.14
CA ALA A 382 5.73 22.40 -26.85
C ALA A 382 5.35 21.77 -28.20
N LYS A 383 6.35 21.31 -28.97
CA LYS A 383 6.10 20.61 -30.25
C LYS A 383 5.32 19.31 -30.04
N LEU A 384 5.68 18.54 -29.02
CA LEU A 384 4.99 17.31 -28.65
C LEU A 384 3.51 17.53 -28.30
N LYS A 385 3.21 18.54 -27.48
CA LYS A 385 1.83 18.92 -27.15
C LYS A 385 1.06 19.44 -28.37
N LYS A 386 1.65 20.36 -29.13
CA LYS A 386 0.96 21.08 -30.22
C LYS A 386 0.75 20.24 -31.47
N VAL A 387 1.76 19.46 -31.87
CA VAL A 387 1.76 18.70 -33.13
C VAL A 387 1.24 17.28 -32.91
N TYR A 388 1.71 16.61 -31.86
CA TYR A 388 1.41 15.20 -31.62
C TYR A 388 0.32 14.96 -30.59
N LYS A 389 -0.33 16.03 -30.09
CA LYS A 389 -1.45 15.98 -29.13
C LYS A 389 -1.15 15.09 -27.92
N MET A 390 0.08 15.16 -27.42
CA MET A 390 0.49 14.42 -26.23
C MET A 390 -0.40 14.77 -25.01
N PRO A 391 -0.52 13.87 -24.02
CA PRO A 391 -1.20 14.18 -22.77
C PRO A 391 -0.65 15.45 -22.12
N GLU A 392 -1.47 16.07 -21.27
CA GLU A 392 -1.11 17.30 -20.58
C GLU A 392 0.18 17.14 -19.75
N TYR A 393 0.35 16.00 -19.09
CA TYR A 393 1.48 15.71 -18.22
C TYR A 393 2.33 14.56 -18.77
N PHE A 394 3.62 14.86 -18.99
CA PHE A 394 4.63 13.86 -19.33
C PHE A 394 6.04 14.37 -18.99
N THR A 395 6.94 13.41 -18.79
CA THR A 395 8.33 13.67 -18.44
C THR A 395 9.26 13.10 -19.50
N LEU A 396 10.17 13.95 -20.00
CA LEU A 396 11.24 13.54 -20.89
C LEU A 396 12.42 13.04 -20.07
N MET A 397 12.87 11.83 -20.37
CA MET A 397 13.94 11.15 -19.66
C MET A 397 15.16 10.99 -20.55
N CYS A 398 16.32 11.25 -19.94
CA CYS A 398 17.61 11.25 -20.60
C CYS A 398 18.59 10.34 -19.86
N THR A 399 19.65 9.97 -20.56
CA THR A 399 20.78 9.23 -20.03
C THR A 399 22.10 9.79 -20.56
N LYS A 400 23.19 9.51 -19.85
CA LYS A 400 24.51 10.04 -20.17
C LYS A 400 25.32 9.02 -20.99
N ILE A 401 25.77 9.42 -22.18
CA ILE A 401 26.71 8.64 -23.01
C ILE A 401 27.90 9.54 -23.36
N GLY A 402 29.11 9.12 -22.96
CA GLY A 402 30.33 9.87 -23.30
C GLY A 402 30.28 11.32 -22.83
N GLY A 403 29.73 11.57 -21.64
CA GLY A 403 29.59 12.91 -21.06
C GLY A 403 28.43 13.76 -21.60
N LYS A 404 27.73 13.32 -22.65
CA LYS A 404 26.59 14.06 -23.24
C LYS A 404 25.24 13.45 -22.83
N ASP A 405 24.24 14.31 -22.68
CA ASP A 405 22.85 13.94 -22.37
C ASP A 405 22.09 13.55 -23.64
N PHE A 406 21.53 12.35 -23.64
CA PHE A 406 20.75 11.82 -24.75
C PHE A 406 19.34 11.45 -24.28
N PHE A 407 18.34 11.83 -25.07
CA PHE A 407 16.95 11.42 -24.86
C PHE A 407 16.83 9.89 -24.95
N GLN A 408 16.05 9.29 -24.04
CA GLN A 408 15.86 7.84 -23.96
C GLN A 408 14.39 7.45 -24.00
N ASP A 409 13.59 7.97 -23.07
CA ASP A 409 12.17 7.60 -22.93
C ASP A 409 11.28 8.80 -22.56
N ILE A 410 9.99 8.65 -22.83
CA ILE A 410 8.92 9.48 -22.27
C ILE A 410 8.20 8.68 -21.20
N ARG A 411 7.92 9.33 -20.06
CA ARG A 411 7.10 8.78 -18.99
C ARG A 411 5.79 9.53 -18.86
N ILE A 412 4.71 8.78 -18.72
CA ILE A 412 3.36 9.30 -18.51
C ILE A 412 2.81 8.62 -17.28
N CYS A 413 2.38 9.41 -16.29
CA CYS A 413 1.85 8.89 -15.04
C CYS A 413 0.33 9.02 -15.04
N PHE A 414 -0.33 7.92 -14.74
CA PHE A 414 -1.78 7.79 -14.68
C PHE A 414 -2.23 7.50 -13.26
N LYS A 415 -3.37 8.06 -12.88
CA LYS A 415 -4.12 7.52 -11.73
C LYS A 415 -4.50 6.05 -12.02
N LEU A 416 -4.99 5.36 -10.99
CA LEU A 416 -5.40 3.95 -11.12
C LEU A 416 -6.55 3.74 -12.11
N ASP A 417 -7.26 4.79 -12.52
CA ASP A 417 -8.27 4.74 -13.59
C ASP A 417 -7.66 4.51 -15.00
N LEU A 418 -6.34 4.68 -15.17
CA LEU A 418 -5.60 4.63 -16.42
C LEU A 418 -6.04 5.66 -17.48
N GLU A 419 -6.83 6.65 -17.09
CA GLU A 419 -7.39 7.68 -17.95
C GLU A 419 -6.86 9.06 -17.57
N THR A 420 -6.75 9.33 -16.27
CA THR A 420 -6.33 10.63 -15.74
C THR A 420 -4.81 10.72 -15.63
N THR A 421 -4.18 11.57 -16.45
CA THR A 421 -2.74 11.84 -16.35
C THR A 421 -2.41 12.91 -15.33
N PHE A 422 -1.26 12.81 -14.68
CA PHE A 422 -0.72 13.83 -13.77
C PHE A 422 0.82 13.88 -13.82
N GLU A 423 1.42 14.89 -13.17
CA GLU A 423 2.88 15.03 -13.15
C GLU A 423 3.55 13.86 -12.41
N CYS A 424 4.45 13.16 -13.11
CA CYS A 424 5.21 12.07 -12.51
C CYS A 424 6.09 12.58 -11.36
N VAL A 425 5.89 12.03 -10.16
CA VAL A 425 6.81 12.22 -9.03
C VAL A 425 8.19 11.68 -9.44
N GLY A 426 9.25 12.48 -9.23
CA GLY A 426 10.61 12.20 -9.71
C GLY A 426 11.21 10.87 -9.22
N GLU A 427 12.30 10.43 -9.89
CA GLU A 427 13.02 9.14 -9.71
C GLU A 427 12.12 7.97 -9.27
N VAL A 428 11.18 7.57 -10.14
CA VAL A 428 10.48 6.28 -9.96
C VAL A 428 11.51 5.15 -10.04
N VAL A 429 11.75 4.48 -8.90
CA VAL A 429 12.66 3.34 -8.79
C VAL A 429 11.89 2.09 -9.20
N PHE A 430 11.96 1.73 -10.47
CA PHE A 430 11.31 0.52 -10.95
C PHE A 430 12.04 -0.73 -10.45
N ASN A 431 11.29 -1.75 -10.03
CA ASN A 431 11.82 -3.10 -9.97
C ASN A 431 12.07 -3.58 -11.38
N LYS A 432 13.31 -3.44 -11.82
CA LYS A 432 13.73 -3.86 -13.15
C LYS A 432 13.94 -5.36 -13.22
N ARG A 433 13.85 -5.86 -14.45
CA ARG A 433 14.60 -7.02 -14.91
C ARG A 433 16.06 -6.88 -14.48
N PRO A 434 16.65 -7.86 -13.76
CA PRO A 434 18.08 -7.86 -13.43
C PRO A 434 19.03 -7.93 -14.64
N LYS A 435 18.52 -7.86 -15.88
CA LYS A 435 19.23 -8.30 -17.09
C LYS A 435 19.63 -7.19 -18.06
N LEU A 436 19.23 -5.95 -17.85
CA LEU A 436 19.73 -4.83 -18.65
C LEU A 436 20.67 -3.98 -17.81
N ASN A 437 21.86 -3.72 -18.36
CA ASN A 437 22.72 -2.61 -17.95
C ASN A 437 22.02 -1.27 -18.29
N GLU A 438 20.78 -1.07 -17.83
CA GLU A 438 20.06 0.18 -18.01
C GLU A 438 20.83 1.25 -17.26
N ARG A 439 21.53 2.08 -18.03
CA ARG A 439 22.22 3.27 -17.54
C ARG A 439 21.27 4.09 -16.69
N ARG A 440 21.81 4.82 -15.71
CA ARG A 440 21.02 5.73 -14.89
C ARG A 440 20.27 6.70 -15.80
N VAL A 441 18.95 6.76 -15.61
CA VAL A 441 18.03 7.60 -16.37
C VAL A 441 17.55 8.72 -15.45
N TYR A 442 17.53 9.95 -15.93
CA TYR A 442 17.16 11.14 -15.18
C TYR A 442 16.32 12.08 -16.02
N VAL A 443 15.61 13.02 -15.38
CA VAL A 443 14.83 14.02 -16.09
C VAL A 443 15.74 14.81 -17.01
N CYS A 444 15.38 14.93 -18.29
CA CYS A 444 16.21 15.62 -19.26
C CYS A 444 16.57 17.05 -18.79
N PRO A 445 17.85 17.44 -18.95
CA PRO A 445 18.28 18.82 -18.69
C PRO A 445 17.68 19.78 -19.73
N PRO A 446 17.89 21.10 -19.60
CA PRO A 446 17.37 22.09 -20.56
C PRO A 446 17.74 21.78 -22.02
N TYR A 447 18.92 21.21 -22.26
CA TYR A 447 19.37 20.82 -23.60
C TYR A 447 19.89 19.38 -23.63
N PHE A 448 19.49 18.62 -24.64
CA PHE A 448 19.94 17.24 -24.83
C PHE A 448 19.94 16.88 -26.32
N PHE A 449 20.47 15.71 -26.66
CA PHE A 449 20.50 15.20 -28.02
C PHE A 449 19.47 14.08 -28.21
N ILE A 450 18.83 14.02 -29.37
CA ILE A 450 18.21 12.79 -29.84
C ILE A 450 19.36 11.84 -30.22
N PRO A 451 19.42 10.60 -29.70
CA PRO A 451 20.44 9.62 -30.08
C PRO A 451 20.58 9.49 -31.60
N ASN A 452 21.79 9.21 -32.09
CA ASN A 452 21.93 8.67 -33.44
C ASN A 452 21.59 7.17 -33.43
N LYS A 453 21.35 6.56 -34.61
CA LYS A 453 21.04 5.12 -34.69
C LYS A 453 22.11 4.24 -34.02
N GLN A 454 23.39 4.60 -34.12
CA GLN A 454 24.50 3.88 -33.47
C GLN A 454 24.45 3.91 -31.94
N ASN A 455 24.03 5.03 -31.34
CA ASN A 455 23.85 5.17 -29.91
C ASN A 455 22.63 4.41 -29.41
N LEU A 456 21.60 4.21 -30.27
CA LEU A 456 20.42 3.43 -29.91
C LEU A 456 20.74 1.95 -29.68
N TRP A 457 21.70 1.38 -30.41
CA TRP A 457 22.19 0.01 -30.20
C TRP A 457 22.93 -0.20 -28.87
N ARG A 458 23.26 0.88 -28.16
CA ARG A 458 23.94 0.84 -26.85
C ARG A 458 22.97 0.88 -25.67
N TYR A 459 21.65 0.87 -25.94
CA TYR A 459 20.58 0.89 -24.94
C TYR A 459 19.95 -0.49 -24.72
#